data_AF-A0A5E4P656-F1
#
_entry.id   AF-A0A5E4P656-F1
#
_cell.length_a   1.000
_cell.length_b   1.000
_cell.length_c   1.000
_cell.angle_alpha   90.00
_cell.angle_beta   90.00
_cell.angle_gamma   90.00
#
_symmetry.space_group_name_H-M   'P 1'
#
loop_
_entity.id
_entity.type
_entity.pdbx_description
1 polymer ?
#
loop_
_entity_poly.entity_id
_entity_poly.type
_entity_poly.pdbx_seq_one_letter_code
_entity_poly.pdbx_strand_id
1 'polypeptide(L)'
;MDSLFSSRYPFSSQAKEIVSARKGGLSYDEVEAAKARVISAASPGELPLIKKTKIGSVLEREIFSYAGARVITALLQSKYLRGRVAVAESKRIGKYLHEDDDSVLARVAKELGVELAAGSPYSMKFQEYLKFAPKDVKYKLVNKPVSGGLVTLDRNELIRVIEEAARLKIEEPLAIDPAGVPAHFKKAAEEVRKTLPKTEGFAPKMNLNAEDYPPCIKELIARMQNS
;
A
#
# COMPACT_ATOMS: atom_id res chain seq x y z
N MET A 1 20.31 -12.49 10.54
CA MET A 1 19.10 -11.88 9.93
C MET A 1 19.46 -10.49 9.44
N ASP A 2 19.20 -10.17 8.17
CA ASP A 2 19.36 -8.82 7.63
C ASP A 2 18.27 -7.89 8.20
N SER A 3 18.63 -7.12 9.22
CA SER A 3 17.73 -6.21 9.94
C SER A 3 17.37 -5.00 9.08
N LEU A 4 18.30 -4.52 8.23
CA LEU A 4 18.05 -3.39 7.34
C LEU A 4 17.00 -3.77 6.28
N PHE A 5 17.16 -4.94 5.63
CA PHE A 5 16.17 -5.45 4.69
C PHE A 5 14.78 -5.57 5.35
N SER A 6 14.70 -6.16 6.54
CA SER A 6 13.42 -6.35 7.24
C SER A 6 12.75 -5.02 7.59
N SER A 7 13.52 -3.98 7.92
CA SER A 7 13.00 -2.64 8.20
C SER A 7 12.51 -1.90 6.94
N ARG A 8 13.20 -2.06 5.81
CA ARG A 8 12.81 -1.46 4.52
C ARG A 8 11.63 -2.18 3.87
N TYR A 9 11.54 -3.49 4.07
CA TYR A 9 10.53 -4.38 3.49
C TYR A 9 9.79 -5.17 4.59
N PRO A 10 9.00 -4.49 5.44
CA PRO A 10 8.40 -5.11 6.63
C PRO A 10 7.23 -6.08 6.33
N PHE A 11 6.84 -6.22 5.06
CA PHE A 11 5.91 -7.26 4.58
C PHE A 11 6.59 -8.61 4.30
N SER A 12 7.92 -8.66 4.31
CA SER A 12 8.71 -9.86 4.01
C SER A 12 8.49 -10.96 5.05
N SER A 13 8.72 -12.21 4.64
CA SER A 13 8.73 -13.38 5.52
C SER A 13 9.59 -13.17 6.77
N GLN A 14 10.82 -12.69 6.56
CA GLN A 14 11.78 -12.41 7.64
C GLN A 14 11.28 -11.36 8.64
N ALA A 15 10.63 -10.28 8.17
CA ALA A 15 10.07 -9.28 9.07
C ALA A 15 8.88 -9.84 9.89
N LYS A 16 8.07 -10.70 9.28
CA LYS A 16 6.97 -11.39 9.99
C LYS A 16 7.49 -12.31 11.08
N GLU A 17 8.57 -13.03 10.83
CA GLU A 17 9.23 -13.88 11.83
C GLU A 17 9.65 -13.05 13.06
N ILE A 18 10.28 -11.90 12.84
CA ILE A 18 10.69 -10.97 13.92
C ILE A 18 9.48 -10.53 14.76
N VAL A 19 8.36 -10.18 14.10
CA VAL A 19 7.12 -9.79 14.81
C VAL A 19 6.54 -10.98 15.59
N SER A 20 6.53 -12.18 15.01
CA SER A 20 5.96 -13.37 15.64
C SER A 20 6.78 -13.91 16.82
N ALA A 21 8.11 -13.73 16.80
CA ALA A 21 9.00 -14.16 17.87
C ALA A 21 8.86 -13.30 19.14
N ARG A 22 8.25 -12.12 19.02
CA ARG A 22 8.10 -11.19 20.14
C ARG A 22 7.00 -11.63 21.10
N LYS A 23 7.38 -11.85 22.35
CA LYS A 23 6.44 -12.08 23.46
C LYS A 23 5.87 -10.76 23.96
N GLY A 24 4.58 -10.73 24.28
CA GLY A 24 3.92 -9.58 24.93
C GLY A 24 3.35 -8.51 24.00
N GLY A 25 3.40 -8.70 22.67
CA GLY A 25 2.85 -7.73 21.71
C GLY A 25 3.67 -6.44 21.62
N LEU A 26 3.06 -5.39 21.05
CA LEU A 26 3.68 -4.08 20.87
C LEU A 26 3.52 -3.22 22.13
N SER A 27 4.54 -2.41 22.42
CA SER A 27 4.48 -1.42 23.50
C SER A 27 3.61 -0.22 23.10
N TYR A 28 3.25 0.61 24.08
CA TYR A 28 2.51 1.84 23.84
C TYR A 28 3.22 2.76 22.82
N ASP A 29 4.53 2.97 22.98
CA ASP A 29 5.32 3.85 22.11
C ASP A 29 5.38 3.35 20.66
N GLU A 30 5.33 2.04 20.45
CA GLU A 30 5.30 1.42 19.13
C GLU A 30 3.93 1.55 18.47
N VAL A 31 2.87 1.49 19.25
CA VAL A 31 1.50 1.75 18.79
C VAL A 31 1.33 3.23 18.42
N GLU A 32 1.93 4.13 19.20
CA GLU A 32 2.00 5.55 18.85
C GLU A 32 2.80 5.80 17.57
N ALA A 33 3.92 5.09 17.39
CA ALA A 33 4.69 5.13 16.14
C ALA A 33 3.87 4.59 14.95
N ALA A 34 3.14 3.50 15.14
CA ALA A 34 2.23 2.94 14.15
C ALA A 34 1.10 3.92 13.79
N LYS A 35 0.52 4.60 14.78
CA LYS A 35 -0.49 5.65 14.57
C LYS A 35 0.07 6.79 13.72
N ALA A 36 1.24 7.32 14.09
CA ALA A 36 1.91 8.38 13.33
C ALA A 36 2.21 7.96 11.88
N ARG A 37 2.59 6.69 11.69
CA ARG A 37 2.80 6.09 10.36
C ARG A 37 1.51 6.06 9.54
N VAL A 38 0.40 5.61 10.11
CA VAL A 38 -0.91 5.62 9.43
C VAL A 38 -1.35 7.04 9.08
N ILE A 39 -1.22 8.00 10.00
CA ILE A 39 -1.56 9.40 9.74
C ILE A 39 -0.72 9.95 8.60
N SER A 40 0.61 9.81 8.64
CA SER A 40 1.51 10.31 7.58
C SER A 40 1.22 9.68 6.21
N ALA A 41 0.94 8.38 6.21
CA ALA A 41 0.59 7.63 5.01
C ALA A 41 -0.81 8.00 4.46
N ALA A 42 -1.76 8.40 5.31
CA ALA A 42 -3.07 8.84 4.87
C ALA A 42 -3.11 10.33 4.48
N SER A 43 -2.36 11.17 5.18
CA SER A 43 -2.22 12.62 5.00
C SER A 43 -0.87 13.07 5.56
N PRO A 44 0.15 13.40 4.72
CA PRO A 44 0.09 13.84 3.32
C PRO A 44 0.08 12.73 2.25
N GLY A 45 0.34 11.47 2.60
CA GLY A 45 0.54 10.39 1.62
C GLY A 45 1.99 10.00 1.40
N GLU A 46 2.88 10.37 2.32
CA GLU A 46 4.31 10.10 2.25
C GLU A 46 4.86 9.59 3.57
N LEU A 47 5.88 8.73 3.49
CA LEU A 47 6.56 8.15 4.64
C LEU A 47 8.07 8.44 4.54
N PRO A 48 8.72 8.76 5.68
CA PRO A 48 10.15 9.08 5.70
C PRO A 48 11.00 7.86 5.34
N LEU A 49 12.12 8.05 4.65
CA LEU A 49 13.04 6.96 4.33
C LEU A 49 13.99 6.67 5.51
N ILE A 50 14.26 5.39 5.74
CA ILE A 50 15.27 4.95 6.71
C ILE A 50 16.64 5.00 6.02
N LYS A 51 17.54 5.80 6.59
CA LYS A 51 18.93 5.87 6.15
C LYS A 51 19.65 4.55 6.45
N LYS A 52 20.50 4.09 5.53
CA LYS A 52 21.31 2.86 5.68
C LYS A 52 22.22 2.86 6.93
N THR A 53 22.49 4.04 7.51
CA THR A 53 23.32 4.20 8.72
C THR A 53 22.59 3.86 10.03
N LYS A 54 21.27 3.67 10.01
CA LYS A 54 20.50 3.29 11.21
C LYS A 54 20.72 1.82 11.55
N ILE A 55 20.76 1.53 12.84
CA ILE A 55 21.02 0.19 13.39
C ILE A 55 20.14 -0.09 14.61
N GLY A 56 20.06 -1.37 15.00
CA GLY A 56 19.46 -1.81 16.26
C GLY A 56 18.00 -1.40 16.41
N SER A 57 17.69 -0.78 17.56
CA SER A 57 16.32 -0.43 17.98
C SER A 57 15.55 0.45 16.99
N VAL A 58 16.25 1.26 16.18
CA VAL A 58 15.60 2.08 15.15
C VAL A 58 15.01 1.21 14.04
N LEU A 59 15.74 0.17 13.62
CA LEU A 59 15.29 -0.75 12.57
C LEU A 59 14.15 -1.63 13.09
N GLU A 60 14.23 -2.09 14.34
CA GLU A 60 13.17 -2.86 14.99
C GLU A 60 11.88 -2.04 15.13
N ARG A 61 11.99 -0.78 15.57
CA ARG A 61 10.84 0.13 15.67
C ARG A 61 10.13 0.29 14.32
N GLU A 62 10.85 0.30 13.21
CA GLU A 62 10.24 0.38 11.88
C GLU A 62 9.42 -0.85 11.53
N ILE A 63 9.93 -2.05 11.84
CA ILE A 63 9.22 -3.32 11.67
C ILE A 63 7.93 -3.33 12.50
N PHE A 64 8.02 -2.99 13.79
CA PHE A 64 6.86 -2.97 14.68
C PHE A 64 5.87 -1.87 14.31
N SER A 65 6.34 -0.68 13.91
CA SER A 65 5.44 0.40 13.46
C SER A 65 4.62 -0.01 12.24
N TYR A 66 5.19 -0.77 11.31
CA TYR A 66 4.44 -1.31 10.17
C TYR A 66 3.41 -2.35 10.61
N ALA A 67 3.80 -3.31 11.46
CA ALA A 67 2.88 -4.32 11.98
C ALA A 67 1.72 -3.67 12.74
N GLY A 68 1.99 -2.68 13.59
CA GLY A 68 0.96 -1.94 14.30
C GLY A 68 0.06 -1.13 13.35
N ALA A 69 0.63 -0.53 12.30
CA ALA A 69 -0.14 0.22 11.30
C ALA A 69 -1.12 -0.68 10.55
N ARG A 70 -0.74 -1.94 10.27
CA ARG A 70 -1.63 -2.95 9.69
C ARG A 70 -2.80 -3.28 10.62
N VAL A 71 -2.57 -3.42 11.92
CA VAL A 71 -3.63 -3.65 12.92
C VAL A 71 -4.57 -2.44 13.01
N ILE A 72 -4.02 -1.22 13.14
CA ILE A 72 -4.82 0.01 13.18
C ILE A 72 -5.69 0.15 11.92
N THR A 73 -5.12 -0.09 10.74
CA THR A 73 -5.84 0.00 9.47
C THR A 73 -6.96 -1.04 9.38
N ALA A 74 -6.75 -2.24 9.92
CA ALA A 74 -7.79 -3.26 9.98
C ALA A 74 -8.92 -2.90 10.95
N LEU A 75 -8.61 -2.30 12.11
CA LEU A 75 -9.61 -1.79 13.06
C LEU A 75 -10.45 -0.64 12.49
N LEU A 76 -9.86 0.21 11.64
CA LEU A 76 -10.57 1.34 11.03
C LEU A 76 -11.68 0.89 10.08
N GLN A 77 -11.56 -0.30 9.48
CA GLN A 77 -12.46 -0.87 8.48
C GLN A 77 -12.72 0.04 7.25
N SER A 78 -11.84 1.02 7.01
CA SER A 78 -11.99 1.97 5.91
C SER A 78 -11.15 1.55 4.70
N LYS A 79 -11.82 1.17 3.60
CA LYS A 79 -11.15 0.82 2.33
C LYS A 79 -10.33 2.00 1.80
N TYR A 80 -10.85 3.23 1.95
CA TYR A 80 -10.16 4.44 1.51
C TYR A 80 -8.82 4.64 2.24
N LEU A 81 -8.83 4.62 3.58
CA LEU A 81 -7.61 4.82 4.37
C LEU A 81 -6.60 3.70 4.12
N ARG A 82 -7.07 2.46 4.02
CA ARG A 82 -6.21 1.32 3.70
C ARG A 82 -5.54 1.47 2.34
N GLY A 83 -6.27 1.90 1.31
CA GLY A 83 -5.71 2.19 -0.01
C GLY A 83 -4.67 3.32 0.04
N ARG A 84 -4.92 4.39 0.80
CA ARG A 84 -3.94 5.49 0.99
C ARG A 84 -2.65 5.00 1.65
N VAL A 85 -2.77 4.20 2.72
CA VAL A 85 -1.62 3.59 3.40
C VAL A 85 -0.85 2.67 2.45
N ALA A 86 -1.54 1.82 1.70
CA ALA A 86 -0.92 0.92 0.73
C ALA A 86 -0.14 1.66 -0.36
N VAL A 87 -0.67 2.78 -0.87
CA VAL A 87 0.01 3.62 -1.87
C VAL A 87 1.25 4.32 -1.28
N ALA A 88 1.17 4.84 -0.06
CA ALA A 88 2.31 5.49 0.57
C ALA A 88 3.45 4.49 0.84
N GLU A 89 3.10 3.30 1.33
CA GLU A 89 4.08 2.22 1.55
C GLU A 89 4.67 1.70 0.24
N SER A 90 3.87 1.50 -0.80
CA SER A 90 4.39 1.03 -2.09
C SER A 90 5.37 2.03 -2.71
N LYS A 91 5.07 3.33 -2.66
CA LYS A 91 6.01 4.37 -3.09
C LYS A 91 7.29 4.39 -2.25
N ARG A 92 7.19 4.15 -0.94
CA ARG A 92 8.35 4.05 -0.05
C ARG A 92 9.25 2.86 -0.44
N ILE A 93 8.64 1.73 -0.76
CA ILE A 93 9.32 0.51 -1.25
C ILE A 93 10.05 0.81 -2.57
N GLY A 94 9.37 1.44 -3.53
CA GLY A 94 10.00 1.82 -4.80
C GLY A 94 11.23 2.71 -4.63
N LYS A 95 11.16 3.70 -3.72
CA LYS A 95 12.31 4.54 -3.37
C LYS A 95 13.50 3.71 -2.84
N TYR A 96 13.27 2.71 -2.00
CA TYR A 96 14.34 1.81 -1.55
C TYR A 96 14.91 0.96 -2.68
N LEU A 97 14.06 0.41 -3.56
CA LEU A 97 14.47 -0.42 -4.69
C LEU A 97 15.32 0.34 -5.73
N HIS A 98 15.12 1.65 -5.87
CA HIS A 98 16.00 2.48 -6.69
C HIS A 98 17.44 2.59 -6.12
N GLU A 99 17.63 2.43 -4.80
CA GLU A 99 18.95 2.46 -4.13
C GLU A 99 19.58 1.08 -3.91
N ASP A 100 18.79 0.02 -4.04
CA ASP A 100 19.24 -1.35 -3.80
C ASP A 100 19.70 -2.03 -5.09
N ASP A 101 20.44 -3.12 -4.98
CA ASP A 101 20.92 -3.87 -6.15
C ASP A 101 19.87 -4.83 -6.72
N ASP A 102 20.21 -5.47 -7.85
CA ASP A 102 19.33 -6.39 -8.56
C ASP A 102 19.02 -7.67 -7.77
N SER A 103 19.89 -8.07 -6.83
CA SER A 103 19.64 -9.22 -5.96
C SER A 103 18.53 -8.94 -4.95
N VAL A 104 18.51 -7.73 -4.37
CA VAL A 104 17.43 -7.27 -3.50
C VAL A 104 16.14 -7.10 -4.28
N LEU A 105 16.20 -6.55 -5.50
CA LEU A 105 15.04 -6.40 -6.38
C LEU A 105 14.37 -7.75 -6.66
N ALA A 106 15.15 -8.76 -7.05
CA ALA A 106 14.66 -10.12 -7.29
C ALA A 106 14.10 -10.78 -6.02
N ARG A 107 14.75 -10.55 -4.86
CA ARG A 107 14.27 -11.04 -3.56
C ARG A 107 12.92 -10.44 -3.19
N VAL A 108 12.75 -9.13 -3.36
CA VAL A 108 11.49 -8.43 -3.06
C VAL A 108 10.37 -8.85 -4.02
N ALA A 109 10.68 -9.01 -5.31
CA ALA A 109 9.74 -9.55 -6.30
C ALA A 109 9.20 -10.92 -5.85
N LYS A 110 10.10 -11.83 -5.45
CA LYS A 110 9.73 -13.16 -4.95
C LYS A 110 8.85 -13.11 -3.69
N GLU A 111 9.18 -12.25 -2.73
CA GLU A 111 8.38 -12.03 -1.51
C GLU A 111 6.94 -11.54 -1.80
N LEU A 112 6.75 -10.87 -2.94
CA LEU A 112 5.45 -10.37 -3.40
C LEU A 112 4.73 -11.31 -4.38
N GLY A 113 5.31 -12.47 -4.68
CA GLY A 113 4.75 -13.41 -5.65
C GLY A 113 4.91 -12.96 -7.11
N VAL A 114 5.84 -12.05 -7.39
CA VAL A 114 6.19 -11.63 -8.74
C VAL A 114 7.25 -12.58 -9.27
N GLU A 115 6.85 -13.48 -10.16
CA GLU A 115 7.75 -14.44 -10.80
C GLU A 115 8.47 -13.83 -12.00
N LEU A 116 9.79 -13.71 -11.88
CA LEU A 116 10.67 -13.29 -12.97
C LEU A 116 11.18 -14.52 -13.73
N ALA A 117 11.21 -14.42 -15.05
CA ALA A 117 11.98 -15.34 -15.88
C ALA A 117 13.47 -14.99 -15.75
N ALA A 118 14.33 -16.02 -15.75
CA ALA A 118 15.76 -15.85 -15.54
C ALA A 118 16.40 -15.06 -16.70
N GLY A 119 17.27 -14.10 -16.38
CA GLY A 119 18.09 -13.36 -17.35
C GLY A 119 18.01 -11.85 -17.24
N SER A 120 18.89 -11.18 -17.99
CA SER A 120 18.84 -9.76 -18.30
C SER A 120 18.64 -9.62 -19.82
N PRO A 121 17.71 -8.78 -20.30
CA PRO A 121 16.82 -7.89 -19.55
C PRO A 121 15.80 -8.65 -18.69
N TYR A 122 15.19 -7.96 -17.71
CA TYR A 122 14.14 -8.56 -16.90
C TYR A 122 12.98 -8.98 -17.78
N SER A 123 12.42 -10.15 -17.49
CA SER A 123 11.24 -10.63 -18.19
C SER A 123 10.31 -11.40 -17.26
N MET A 124 9.03 -11.42 -17.61
CA MET A 124 8.02 -12.18 -16.88
C MET A 124 6.88 -12.61 -17.81
N LYS A 125 6.14 -13.66 -17.45
CA LYS A 125 4.98 -14.11 -18.23
C LYS A 125 3.95 -12.98 -18.32
N PHE A 126 3.37 -12.78 -19.50
CA PHE A 126 2.39 -11.70 -19.70
C PHE A 126 1.18 -11.80 -18.76
N GLN A 127 0.78 -13.02 -18.37
CA GLN A 127 -0.31 -13.26 -17.42
C GLN A 127 0.02 -12.70 -16.04
N GLU A 128 1.25 -12.88 -15.56
CA GLU A 128 1.73 -12.31 -14.31
C GLU A 128 1.89 -10.79 -14.43
N TYR A 129 2.41 -10.31 -15.57
CA TYR A 129 2.51 -8.88 -15.84
C TYR A 129 1.15 -8.19 -15.73
N LEU A 130 0.09 -8.74 -16.35
CA LEU A 130 -1.24 -8.14 -16.33
C LEU A 130 -1.85 -8.03 -14.92
N LYS A 131 -1.47 -8.90 -13.98
CA LYS A 131 -1.93 -8.82 -12.58
C LYS A 131 -1.35 -7.62 -11.85
N PHE A 132 -0.10 -7.27 -12.17
CA PHE A 132 0.69 -6.27 -11.45
C PHE A 132 1.03 -5.04 -12.31
N ALA A 133 0.48 -4.93 -13.52
CA ALA A 133 0.74 -3.83 -14.42
C ALA A 133 0.22 -2.52 -13.81
N PRO A 134 1.06 -1.48 -13.71
CA PRO A 134 0.61 -0.15 -13.31
C PRO A 134 -0.52 0.36 -14.21
N LYS A 135 -1.41 1.17 -13.65
CA LYS A 135 -2.59 1.67 -14.37
C LYS A 135 -2.28 2.69 -15.47
N ASP A 136 -1.08 3.26 -15.46
CA ASP A 136 -0.66 4.26 -16.43
C ASP A 136 -0.55 3.66 -17.85
N VAL A 137 -0.91 4.45 -18.86
CA VAL A 137 -0.96 4.03 -20.28
C VAL A 137 0.37 3.43 -20.74
N LYS A 138 1.51 3.92 -20.25
CA LYS A 138 2.85 3.40 -20.55
C LYS A 138 3.01 1.91 -20.21
N TYR A 139 2.24 1.40 -19.25
CA TYR A 139 2.32 0.02 -18.75
C TYR A 139 1.21 -0.88 -19.31
N LYS A 140 0.43 -0.41 -20.27
CA LYS A 140 -0.47 -1.31 -21.01
C LYS A 140 0.36 -2.31 -21.79
N LEU A 141 -0.06 -3.58 -21.80
CA LEU A 141 0.63 -4.66 -22.50
C LEU A 141 0.88 -4.37 -23.99
N VAL A 142 -0.07 -3.68 -24.65
CA VAL A 142 0.05 -3.24 -26.05
C VAL A 142 1.26 -2.31 -26.31
N ASN A 143 1.77 -1.67 -25.26
CA ASN A 143 2.91 -0.76 -25.30
C ASN A 143 4.20 -1.42 -24.78
N LYS A 144 4.24 -2.75 -24.64
CA LYS A 144 5.41 -3.50 -24.16
C LYS A 144 5.94 -4.49 -25.19
N PRO A 145 7.27 -4.70 -25.26
CA PRO A 145 7.84 -5.79 -26.03
C PRO A 145 7.39 -7.14 -25.45
N VAL A 146 6.79 -7.99 -26.29
CA VAL A 146 6.38 -9.34 -25.91
C VAL A 146 6.97 -10.33 -26.91
N SER A 147 7.67 -11.35 -26.41
CA SER A 147 8.22 -12.44 -27.23
C SER A 147 8.07 -13.76 -26.50
N GLY A 148 7.57 -14.80 -27.17
CA GLY A 148 7.38 -16.12 -26.57
C GLY A 148 6.47 -16.13 -25.32
N GLY A 149 5.53 -15.18 -25.22
CA GLY A 149 4.66 -15.01 -24.04
C GLY A 149 5.33 -14.32 -22.84
N LEU A 150 6.56 -13.83 -23.00
CA LEU A 150 7.28 -13.07 -21.99
C LEU A 150 7.28 -11.58 -22.33
N VAL A 151 6.98 -10.75 -21.34
CA VAL A 151 7.07 -9.30 -21.40
C VAL A 151 8.46 -8.90 -20.93
N THR A 152 9.18 -8.12 -21.74
CA THR A 152 10.48 -7.57 -21.36
C THR A 152 10.30 -6.23 -20.65
N LEU A 153 11.02 -6.03 -19.54
CA LEU A 153 10.95 -4.83 -18.71
C LEU A 153 12.37 -4.31 -18.44
N ASP A 154 12.51 -2.98 -18.43
CA ASP A 154 13.68 -2.37 -17.82
C ASP A 154 13.60 -2.40 -16.28
N ARG A 155 14.69 -2.00 -15.62
CA ARG A 155 14.76 -1.98 -14.15
C ARG A 155 13.70 -1.08 -13.50
N ASN A 156 13.44 0.11 -14.06
CA ASN A 156 12.47 1.05 -13.53
C ASN A 156 11.03 0.55 -13.74
N GLU A 157 10.78 -0.11 -14.85
CA GLU A 157 9.51 -0.75 -15.14
C GLU A 157 9.24 -1.92 -14.21
N LEU A 158 10.25 -2.75 -13.93
CA LEU A 158 10.14 -3.80 -12.92
C LEU A 158 9.87 -3.23 -11.53
N ILE A 159 10.56 -2.16 -11.11
CA ILE A 159 10.29 -1.49 -9.84
C ILE A 159 8.82 -1.06 -9.76
N ARG A 160 8.26 -0.52 -10.83
CA ARG A 160 6.84 -0.10 -10.88
C ARG A 160 5.87 -1.27 -10.77
N VAL A 161 6.18 -2.40 -11.39
CA VAL A 161 5.41 -3.65 -11.22
C VAL A 161 5.48 -4.13 -9.75
N ILE A 162 6.66 -4.05 -9.12
CA ILE A 162 6.86 -4.42 -7.72
C ILE A 162 6.12 -3.46 -6.77
N GLU A 163 6.11 -2.15 -7.04
CA GLU A 163 5.32 -1.18 -6.28
C GLU A 163 3.82 -1.54 -6.32
N GLU A 164 3.30 -1.91 -7.48
CA GLU A 164 1.90 -2.31 -7.64
C GLU A 164 1.58 -3.61 -6.90
N ALA A 165 2.46 -4.62 -7.00
CA ALA A 165 2.34 -5.87 -6.24
C ALA A 165 2.36 -5.61 -4.73
N ALA A 166 3.25 -4.74 -4.25
CA ALA A 166 3.31 -4.31 -2.87
C ALA A 166 2.02 -3.58 -2.45
N ARG A 167 1.52 -2.65 -3.27
CA ARG A 167 0.26 -1.95 -2.98
C ARG A 167 -0.88 -2.95 -2.80
N LEU A 168 -1.05 -3.89 -3.73
CA LEU A 168 -2.12 -4.88 -3.67
C LEU A 168 -2.03 -5.72 -2.38
N LYS A 169 -0.84 -6.25 -2.07
CA LYS A 169 -0.60 -7.03 -0.85
C LYS A 169 -0.84 -6.23 0.44
N ILE A 170 -0.48 -4.94 0.46
CA ILE A 170 -0.69 -4.06 1.62
C ILE A 170 -2.15 -3.54 1.67
N GLU A 171 -2.88 -3.60 0.58
CA GLU A 171 -4.31 -3.25 0.58
C GLU A 171 -5.19 -4.43 1.04
N GLU A 172 -4.67 -5.67 1.02
CA GLU A 172 -5.39 -6.83 1.55
C GLU A 172 -5.75 -6.63 3.03
N PRO A 173 -7.02 -6.86 3.43
CA PRO A 173 -7.43 -6.80 4.84
C PRO A 173 -6.62 -7.77 5.67
N LEU A 174 -6.16 -7.32 6.83
CA LEU A 174 -5.72 -8.23 7.87
C LEU A 174 -6.96 -8.75 8.60
N ALA A 175 -7.17 -10.07 8.58
CA ALA A 175 -8.20 -10.71 9.38
C ALA A 175 -7.78 -10.67 10.86
N ILE A 176 -8.44 -9.81 11.63
CA ILE A 176 -8.27 -9.72 13.08
C ILE A 176 -9.64 -9.78 13.73
N ASP A 177 -9.73 -10.43 14.89
CA ASP A 177 -10.88 -10.30 15.76
C ASP A 177 -10.73 -9.02 16.60
N PRO A 178 -11.58 -8.00 16.42
CA PRO A 178 -11.50 -6.77 17.21
C PRO A 178 -11.65 -6.99 18.71
N ALA A 179 -12.25 -8.09 19.17
CA ALA A 179 -12.38 -8.39 20.61
C ALA A 179 -11.03 -8.67 21.25
N GLY A 180 -10.15 -9.41 20.57
CA GLY A 180 -8.82 -9.79 21.05
C GLY A 180 -7.75 -8.70 20.97
N VAL A 181 -8.07 -7.54 20.38
CA VAL A 181 -7.11 -6.44 20.20
C VAL A 181 -7.02 -5.57 21.45
N PRO A 182 -5.80 -5.30 21.98
CA PRO A 182 -5.62 -4.47 23.18
C PRO A 182 -6.24 -3.06 23.06
N ALA A 183 -6.68 -2.51 24.19
CA ALA A 183 -7.39 -1.23 24.24
C ALA A 183 -6.59 -0.05 23.66
N HIS A 184 -5.26 -0.05 23.79
CA HIS A 184 -4.41 1.01 23.25
C HIS A 184 -4.46 1.09 21.71
N PHE A 185 -4.59 -0.04 21.00
CA PHE A 185 -4.80 -0.05 19.55
C PHE A 185 -6.17 0.52 19.16
N LYS A 186 -7.21 0.18 19.92
CA LYS A 186 -8.57 0.72 19.70
C LYS A 186 -8.58 2.24 19.88
N LYS A 187 -7.93 2.74 20.93
CA LYS A 187 -7.75 4.18 21.16
C LYS A 187 -7.00 4.84 20.00
N ALA A 188 -5.89 4.25 19.56
CA ALA A 188 -5.12 4.77 18.42
C ALA A 188 -5.96 4.82 17.14
N ALA A 189 -6.74 3.77 16.84
CA ALA A 189 -7.63 3.76 15.68
C ALA A 189 -8.71 4.84 15.75
N GLU A 190 -9.34 5.06 16.92
CA GLU A 190 -10.30 6.14 17.12
C GLU A 190 -9.66 7.52 16.94
N GLU A 191 -8.44 7.73 17.40
CA GLU A 191 -7.70 8.98 17.19
C GLU A 191 -7.36 9.22 15.70
N VAL A 192 -6.98 8.16 14.97
CA VAL A 192 -6.78 8.25 13.51
C VAL A 192 -8.09 8.64 12.82
N ARG A 193 -9.20 8.02 13.21
CA ARG A 193 -10.54 8.31 12.66
C ARG A 193 -10.99 9.74 12.93
N LYS A 194 -10.57 10.35 14.04
CA LYS A 194 -10.85 11.76 14.37
C LYS A 194 -9.95 12.73 13.61
N THR A 195 -8.69 12.37 13.44
CA THR A 195 -7.67 13.22 12.80
C THR A 195 -7.84 13.29 11.28
N LEU A 196 -8.22 12.19 10.65
CA LEU A 196 -8.35 12.11 9.21
C LEU A 196 -9.78 12.40 8.76
N PRO A 197 -9.97 13.11 7.63
CA PRO A 197 -11.31 13.38 7.12
C PRO A 197 -12.06 12.07 6.86
N LYS A 198 -13.35 12.06 7.21
CA LYS A 198 -14.28 10.99 6.85
C LYS A 198 -14.61 11.07 5.36
N THR A 199 -13.64 10.87 4.49
CA THR A 199 -13.87 10.72 3.04
C THR A 199 -14.32 9.31 2.71
N GLU A 200 -15.28 8.78 3.48
CA GLU A 200 -16.11 7.67 3.03
C GLU A 200 -17.29 8.27 2.27
N GLY A 201 -17.03 8.61 1.00
CA GLY A 201 -18.06 9.13 0.09
C GLY A 201 -17.72 10.47 -0.55
N PHE A 202 -16.75 10.48 -1.47
CA PHE A 202 -16.83 11.40 -2.62
C PHE A 202 -17.68 10.75 -3.73
N ALA A 203 -18.89 10.36 -3.38
CA ALA A 203 -20.00 10.84 -4.18
C ALA A 203 -20.59 11.93 -3.28
N PRO A 204 -20.46 13.23 -3.60
CA PRO A 204 -21.35 14.16 -2.94
C PRO A 204 -22.76 13.60 -3.15
N LYS A 205 -23.45 13.21 -2.07
CA LYS A 205 -24.91 13.27 -2.06
C LYS A 205 -25.21 14.76 -2.15
N MET A 206 -25.04 15.25 -3.35
CA MET A 206 -25.44 16.57 -3.78
C MET A 206 -26.95 16.43 -3.69
N ASN A 207 -27.55 16.94 -2.61
CA ASN A 207 -28.97 17.23 -2.57
C ASN A 207 -29.15 18.39 -3.57
N LEU A 208 -29.03 18.09 -4.85
CA LEU A 208 -29.35 19.01 -5.92
C LEU A 208 -30.85 19.12 -5.91
N ASN A 209 -31.35 20.29 -5.54
CA ASN A 209 -32.74 20.60 -5.85
C ASN A 209 -32.85 20.75 -7.36
N ALA A 210 -34.05 20.61 -7.92
CA ALA A 210 -34.28 20.81 -9.36
C ALA A 210 -33.72 22.17 -9.86
N GLU A 211 -33.59 23.15 -8.97
CA GLU A 211 -33.07 24.49 -9.18
C GLU A 211 -31.55 24.56 -9.41
N ASP A 212 -30.76 23.63 -8.87
CA ASP A 212 -29.30 23.63 -8.94
C ASP A 212 -28.75 23.06 -10.27
N TYR A 213 -29.62 22.45 -11.07
CA TYR A 213 -29.21 21.89 -12.36
C TYR A 213 -28.99 22.99 -13.42
N PRO A 214 -27.93 22.88 -14.24
CA PRO A 214 -27.74 23.70 -15.43
C PRO A 214 -28.95 23.57 -16.39
N PRO A 215 -29.20 24.59 -17.25
CA PRO A 215 -30.40 24.65 -18.10
C PRO A 215 -30.55 23.44 -19.03
N CYS A 216 -29.45 22.86 -19.51
CA CYS A 216 -29.47 21.68 -20.38
C CYS A 216 -29.98 20.41 -19.67
N ILE A 217 -29.72 20.25 -18.38
CA ILE A 217 -30.19 19.09 -17.60
C ILE A 217 -31.66 19.27 -17.20
N LYS A 218 -32.09 20.50 -16.87
CA LYS A 218 -33.49 20.82 -16.56
C LYS A 218 -34.43 20.46 -17.72
N GLU A 219 -34.04 20.81 -18.94
CA GLU A 219 -34.78 20.49 -20.17
C GLU A 219 -34.91 18.98 -20.38
N LEU A 220 -33.85 18.23 -20.09
CA LEU A 220 -33.82 16.78 -20.21
C LEU A 220 -34.77 16.10 -19.22
N ILE A 221 -34.81 16.57 -17.97
CA ILE A 221 -35.73 16.05 -16.94
C ILE A 221 -37.18 16.35 -17.28
N ALA A 222 -37.48 17.56 -17.76
CA ALA A 222 -38.84 17.96 -18.15
C ALA A 222 -39.41 17.07 -19.27
N ARG A 223 -38.56 16.66 -20.22
CA ARG A 223 -38.95 15.74 -21.29
C ARG A 223 -39.27 14.33 -20.77
N MET A 224 -38.52 13.85 -19.79
CA MET A 224 -38.73 12.52 -19.20
C MET A 224 -39.98 12.43 -18.33
N GLN A 225 -40.42 13.53 -17.71
CA GLN A 225 -41.63 13.56 -16.86
C GLN A 225 -42.94 13.74 -17.65
N ASN A 226 -42.85 14.22 -18.89
CA ASN A 226 -43.99 14.41 -19.79
C ASN A 226 -44.13 13.28 -20.85
N SER A 227 -43.47 12.14 -20.61
CA SER A 227 -43.60 10.89 -21.39
C SER A 227 -44.41 9.88 -20.59
#